data_AF-A0A7S1Y8U7-F1
#
_entry.id   AF-A0A7S1Y8U7-F1
#
_cell.length_a   1.000
_cell.length_b   1.000
_cell.length_c   1.000
_cell.angle_alpha   90.00
_cell.angle_beta   90.00
_cell.angle_gamma   90.00
#
_symmetry.space_group_name_H-M   'P 1'
#
loop_
_entity.id
_entity.type
_entity.pdbx_description
1 polymer ?
#
loop_
_entity_poly.entity_id
_entity_poly.type
_entity_poly.pdbx_seq_one_letter_code
_entity_poly.pdbx_strand_id
1 'polypeptide(L)'
;IHIVLDKAAIDLYDYKRKHGLIREDDIKVVMKGVLCGLNYLHSKGISHLDIKAENVLLLRVVRPHELKATDVQLCDFGLAVRQKDPKEFVHGCRGTFGFMAPELVTTEKGHGRSADMW
;
A
#
# COMPACT_ATOMS: atom_id res chain seq x y z
N ILE A 1 9.39 -19.19 10.88
CA ILE A 1 10.24 -18.00 10.64
C ILE A 1 9.61 -16.86 11.43
N HIS A 2 10.37 -16.19 12.30
CA HIS A 2 9.90 -14.98 12.99
C HIS A 2 10.58 -13.77 12.35
N ILE A 3 9.81 -12.73 12.04
CA ILE A 3 10.30 -11.47 11.48
C ILE A 3 10.04 -10.38 12.53
N VAL A 4 11.09 -9.66 12.92
CA VAL A 4 11.00 -8.52 13.86
C VAL A 4 11.13 -7.24 13.04
N LEU A 5 10.21 -6.30 13.27
CA LEU A 5 10.10 -5.03 12.54
C LEU A 5 9.89 -3.87 13.52
N ASP A 6 10.09 -2.65 13.04
CA ASP A 6 9.74 -1.44 13.78
C ASP A 6 8.24 -1.38 14.06
N LYS A 7 7.89 -0.90 15.26
CA LYS A 7 6.50 -0.78 15.70
C LYS A 7 5.86 0.50 15.17
N ALA A 8 4.75 0.37 14.45
CA ALA A 8 3.84 1.48 14.13
C ALA A 8 2.82 1.72 15.25
N ALA A 9 2.16 2.89 15.23
CA ALA A 9 1.11 3.20 16.20
C ALA A 9 -0.20 2.47 15.86
N ILE A 10 -0.61 2.47 14.60
CA ILE A 10 -1.86 1.88 14.09
C ILE A 10 -1.79 1.75 12.56
N ASP A 11 -2.60 0.88 11.96
CA ASP A 11 -2.87 0.90 10.51
C ASP A 11 -4.05 1.84 10.16
N LEU A 12 -4.18 2.19 8.88
CA LEU A 12 -5.18 3.14 8.40
C LEU A 12 -6.61 2.59 8.55
N TYR A 13 -6.80 1.27 8.43
CA TYR A 13 -8.10 0.63 8.57
C TYR A 13 -8.63 0.78 10.01
N ASP A 14 -7.80 0.45 11.00
CA ASP A 14 -8.11 0.57 12.41
C ASP A 14 -8.20 2.05 12.84
N TYR A 15 -7.39 2.94 12.25
CA TYR A 15 -7.51 4.38 12.46
C TYR A 15 -8.90 4.89 12.03
N LYS A 16 -9.36 4.53 10.82
CA LYS A 16 -10.71 4.87 10.34
C LYS A 16 -11.78 4.30 11.27
N ARG A 17 -11.66 3.03 11.69
CA ARG A 17 -12.65 2.40 12.58
C ARG A 17 -12.75 3.12 13.92
N LYS A 18 -11.62 3.59 14.46
CA LYS A 18 -11.55 4.28 15.76
C LYS A 18 -12.05 5.73 15.69
N HIS A 19 -11.77 6.44 14.60
CA HIS A 19 -12.02 7.88 14.50
C HIS A 19 -13.21 8.24 13.59
N GLY A 20 -13.82 7.27 12.90
CA GLY A 20 -14.91 7.50 11.96
C GLY A 20 -14.42 8.05 10.62
N LEU A 21 -15.13 9.04 10.08
CA LEU A 21 -14.75 9.67 8.82
C LEU A 21 -13.44 10.44 8.97
N ILE A 22 -12.51 10.18 8.06
CA ILE A 22 -11.24 10.90 7.97
C ILE A 22 -11.47 12.16 7.13
N ARG A 23 -10.94 13.30 7.58
CA ARG A 23 -11.04 14.55 6.83
C ARG A 23 -10.28 14.43 5.51
N GLU A 24 -10.75 15.14 4.50
CA GLU A 24 -10.13 15.15 3.18
C GLU A 24 -8.66 15.58 3.23
N ASP A 25 -8.32 16.56 4.08
CA ASP A 25 -6.94 17.02 4.27
C ASP A 25 -6.02 15.91 4.81
N ASP A 26 -6.50 15.13 5.77
CA ASP A 26 -5.76 13.97 6.30
C ASP A 26 -5.60 12.89 5.23
N ILE A 27 -6.65 12.63 4.44
CA ILE A 27 -6.58 11.67 3.33
C ILE A 27 -5.55 12.11 2.28
N LYS A 28 -5.49 13.40 1.93
CA LYS A 28 -4.46 13.93 1.01
C LYS A 28 -3.05 13.66 1.52
N VAL A 29 -2.84 13.82 2.83
CA VAL A 29 -1.55 13.53 3.47
C VAL A 29 -1.23 12.04 3.44
N VAL A 30 -2.19 11.18 3.75
CA VAL A 30 -2.02 9.72 3.70
C VAL A 30 -1.72 9.25 2.28
N MET A 31 -2.50 9.70 1.30
CA MET A 31 -2.29 9.37 -0.12
C MET A 31 -0.92 9.82 -0.60
N LYS A 32 -0.46 11.01 -0.19
CA LYS A 32 0.91 11.47 -0.51
C LYS A 32 1.96 10.49 0.03
N GLY A 33 1.80 10.02 1.26
CA GLY A 33 2.70 9.03 1.85
C GLY A 33 2.71 7.69 1.09
N VAL A 34 1.53 7.16 0.79
CA VAL A 34 1.34 5.93 -0.01
C VAL A 34 2.01 6.06 -1.37
N LEU A 35 1.74 7.14 -2.10
CA LEU A 35 2.29 7.39 -3.43
C LEU A 35 3.82 7.58 -3.41
N CYS A 36 4.36 8.24 -2.38
CA CYS A 36 5.80 8.32 -2.20
C CYS A 36 6.43 6.92 -1.96
N GLY A 37 5.79 6.09 -1.15
CA GLY A 37 6.20 4.69 -0.93
C GLY A 37 6.16 3.86 -2.20
N LEU A 38 5.04 3.89 -2.93
CA LEU A 38 4.89 3.19 -4.22
C LEU A 38 5.90 3.67 -5.25
N ASN A 39 6.09 4.98 -5.40
CA ASN A 39 7.08 5.53 -6.32
C ASN A 39 8.50 5.03 -5.99
N TYR A 40 8.85 4.92 -4.71
CA TYR A 40 10.11 4.32 -4.29
C TYR A 40 10.18 2.84 -4.70
N LEU A 41 9.17 2.03 -4.39
CA LEU A 41 9.14 0.60 -4.75
C LEU A 41 9.25 0.39 -6.27
N HIS A 42 8.45 1.13 -7.04
CA HIS A 42 8.42 1.05 -8.50
C HIS A 42 9.77 1.46 -9.10
N SER A 43 10.46 2.44 -8.52
CA SER A 43 11.83 2.81 -8.93
C SER A 43 12.86 1.70 -8.71
N LYS A 44 12.58 0.76 -7.80
CA LYS A 44 13.39 -0.45 -7.55
C LYS A 44 12.91 -1.68 -8.32
N GLY A 45 11.91 -1.51 -9.18
CA GLY A 45 11.26 -2.58 -9.93
C GLY A 45 10.40 -3.48 -9.06
N ILE A 46 9.94 -3.02 -7.89
CA ILE A 46 9.11 -3.79 -6.97
C ILE A 46 7.66 -3.33 -7.11
N SER A 47 6.73 -4.26 -7.30
CA SER A 47 5.29 -4.04 -7.22
C SER A 47 4.77 -4.66 -5.92
N HIS A 48 3.90 -3.98 -5.18
CA HIS A 48 3.41 -4.42 -3.87
C HIS A 48 2.29 -5.46 -3.96
N LEU A 49 1.34 -5.24 -4.87
CA LEU A 49 0.21 -6.10 -5.25
C LEU A 49 -0.83 -6.36 -4.15
N ASP A 50 -0.79 -5.60 -3.05
CA ASP A 50 -1.77 -5.71 -1.96
C ASP A 50 -1.97 -4.36 -1.25
N ILE A 51 -2.15 -3.29 -2.01
CA ILE A 51 -2.41 -1.97 -1.45
C ILE A 51 -3.85 -1.90 -0.94
N LYS A 52 -3.99 -1.74 0.38
CA LYS A 52 -5.24 -1.60 1.12
C LYS A 52 -4.98 -0.88 2.44
N ALA A 53 -6.03 -0.44 3.12
CA ALA A 53 -5.89 0.36 4.33
C ALA A 53 -5.17 -0.39 5.47
N GLU A 54 -5.32 -1.71 5.54
CA GLU A 54 -4.63 -2.58 6.51
C GLU A 54 -3.11 -2.62 6.30
N ASN A 55 -2.65 -2.36 5.07
CA ASN A 55 -1.22 -2.37 4.71
C ASN A 55 -0.61 -0.95 4.66
N VAL A 56 -1.33 0.05 5.19
CA VAL A 56 -0.85 1.42 5.33
C VAL A 56 -0.72 1.74 6.82
N LEU A 57 0.52 1.79 7.29
CA LEU A 57 0.86 2.07 8.68
C LEU A 57 0.96 3.58 8.94
N LEU A 58 0.45 4.00 10.10
CA LEU A 58 0.68 5.31 10.69
C LEU A 58 1.66 5.14 11.85
N LEU A 59 2.90 5.60 11.67
CA LEU A 59 3.97 5.50 12.67
C LEU A 59 3.68 6.32 13.92
N ARG A 60 3.06 7.48 13.74
CA ARG A 60 2.73 8.41 14.81
C ARG A 60 1.35 9.00 14.57
N VAL A 61 0.55 9.04 15.63
CA VAL A 61 -0.73 9.74 15.68
C VAL A 61 -0.71 10.61 16.93
N VAL A 62 -0.24 11.85 16.79
CA VAL A 62 -0.08 12.77 17.94
C VAL A 62 -1.43 13.35 18.35
N ARG A 63 -2.21 13.83 17.36
CA ARG A 63 -3.59 14.27 17.50
C ARG A 63 -4.37 13.90 16.24
N PRO A 64 -5.70 13.71 16.33
CA PRO A 64 -6.54 13.68 15.15
C PRO A 64 -6.28 14.96 14.32
N HIS A 65 -6.25 14.82 13.00
CA HIS A 65 -6.06 15.95 12.06
C HIS A 65 -4.65 16.55 11.98
N GLU A 66 -3.65 15.84 12.51
CA GLU A 66 -2.23 16.23 12.41
C GLU A 66 -1.38 15.11 11.80
N LEU A 67 -1.96 14.34 10.88
CA LEU A 67 -1.20 13.32 10.17
C LEU A 67 -0.12 13.97 9.31
N LYS A 68 1.01 13.27 9.14
CA LYS A 68 2.11 13.68 8.27
C LYS A 68 2.45 12.57 7.31
N ALA A 69 2.71 12.92 6.06
CA ALA A 69 3.04 11.96 5.01
C ALA A 69 4.33 11.17 5.35
N THR A 70 5.23 11.77 6.13
CA THR A 70 6.47 11.15 6.62
C THR A 70 6.24 10.07 7.67
N ASP A 71 5.06 10.04 8.30
CA ASP A 71 4.67 9.01 9.26
C ASP A 71 3.80 7.92 8.62
N VAL A 72 3.64 7.93 7.29
CA VAL A 72 2.88 6.94 6.52
C VAL A 72 3.85 5.95 5.88
N GLN A 73 3.65 4.66 6.11
CA GLN A 73 4.50 3.60 5.55
C GLN A 73 3.67 2.45 4.99
N LEU A 74 4.16 1.83 3.92
CA LEU A 74 3.60 0.58 3.40
C LEU A 74 4.20 -0.61 4.16
N CYS A 75 3.38 -1.62 4.43
CA CYS A 75 3.81 -2.87 5.03
C CYS A 75 3.19 -4.09 4.33
N ASP A 76 3.62 -5.27 4.75
CA ASP A 76 3.20 -6.57 4.19
C ASP A 76 3.56 -6.76 2.72
N PHE A 77 4.84 -7.09 2.52
CA PHE A 77 5.39 -7.41 1.20
C PHE A 77 5.20 -8.90 0.83
N GLY A 78 4.26 -9.61 1.47
CA GLY A 78 4.07 -11.06 1.27
C GLY A 78 3.68 -11.42 -0.17
N LEU A 79 3.06 -10.50 -0.90
CA LEU A 79 2.69 -10.66 -2.31
C LEU A 79 3.59 -9.89 -3.27
N ALA A 80 4.55 -9.12 -2.77
CA ALA A 80 5.35 -8.22 -3.58
C ALA A 80 6.25 -8.99 -4.56
N VAL A 81 6.43 -8.45 -5.76
CA VAL A 81 7.25 -9.04 -6.82
C VAL A 81 8.25 -8.02 -7.34
N ARG A 82 9.50 -8.46 -7.55
CA ARG A 82 10.54 -7.66 -8.20
C ARG A 82 10.67 -8.06 -9.67
N GLN A 83 10.30 -7.15 -10.56
CA GLN A 83 10.46 -7.26 -12.01
C GLN A 83 11.80 -6.64 -12.42
N LYS A 84 12.62 -7.39 -13.15
CA LYS A 84 13.91 -6.89 -13.66
C LYS A 84 13.72 -6.08 -14.93
N ASP A 85 12.77 -6.49 -15.77
CA ASP A 85 12.36 -5.79 -16.98
C ASP A 85 10.96 -5.17 -16.75
N PRO A 86 10.75 -3.86 -17.01
CA PRO A 86 9.42 -3.25 -17.01
C PRO A 86 8.37 -3.96 -17.89
N LYS A 87 8.80 -4.76 -18.86
CA LYS A 87 7.91 -5.55 -19.73
C LYS A 87 7.51 -6.91 -19.16
N GLU A 88 8.14 -7.35 -18.06
CA GLU A 88 7.73 -8.58 -17.38
C GLU A 88 6.31 -8.42 -16.84
N PHE A 89 5.50 -9.46 -16.98
CA PHE A 89 4.16 -9.50 -16.38
C PHE A 89 4.19 -10.27 -15.07
N VAL A 90 3.32 -9.87 -14.15
CA VAL A 90 3.02 -10.67 -12.97
C VAL A 90 1.88 -11.63 -13.31
N HIS A 91 2.01 -12.88 -12.89
CA HIS A 91 1.05 -13.95 -13.18
C HIS A 91 0.19 -14.31 -11.98
N GLY A 92 -1.06 -14.69 -12.29
CA GLY A 92 -2.03 -15.24 -11.34
C GLY A 92 -2.85 -14.18 -10.60
N CYS A 93 -3.92 -14.65 -9.97
CA CYS A 93 -4.79 -13.86 -9.11
C CYS A 93 -4.06 -13.53 -7.80
N ARG A 94 -3.68 -12.27 -7.62
CA ARG A 94 -2.89 -11.79 -6.48
C ARG A 94 -3.50 -10.51 -5.92
N GLY A 95 -3.56 -10.45 -4.60
CA GLY A 95 -4.06 -9.32 -3.84
C GLY A 95 -5.32 -9.66 -3.07
N THR A 96 -5.79 -8.70 -2.30
CA THR A 96 -7.03 -8.81 -1.52
C THR A 96 -8.24 -8.51 -2.40
N PHE A 97 -9.23 -9.40 -2.37
CA PHE A 97 -10.48 -9.22 -3.11
C PHE A 97 -11.16 -7.87 -2.78
N GLY A 98 -11.60 -7.14 -3.80
CA GLY A 98 -12.13 -5.79 -3.68
C GLY A 98 -11.10 -4.67 -3.90
N PHE A 99 -9.79 -4.98 -3.81
CA PHE A 99 -8.69 -4.05 -4.10
C PHE A 99 -7.87 -4.47 -5.32
N MET A 100 -8.09 -5.67 -5.85
CA MET A 100 -7.35 -6.16 -7.02
C MET A 100 -7.72 -5.39 -8.29
N ALA A 101 -6.68 -5.01 -9.04
CA ALA A 101 -6.83 -4.48 -10.39
C ALA A 101 -7.40 -5.55 -11.35
N PRO A 102 -8.25 -5.15 -12.32
CA PRO A 102 -8.97 -6.08 -13.18
C PRO A 102 -8.06 -6.97 -14.02
N GLU A 103 -6.87 -6.50 -14.43
CA GLU A 103 -5.90 -7.29 -15.18
C GLU A 103 -5.34 -8.48 -14.37
N LEU A 104 -5.24 -8.35 -13.04
CA LEU A 104 -4.81 -9.46 -12.19
C LEU A 104 -5.92 -10.49 -11.97
N VAL A 105 -7.18 -10.11 -12.20
CA VAL A 105 -8.34 -10.99 -12.08
C VAL A 105 -8.66 -11.68 -13.42
N THR A 106 -8.50 -10.98 -14.54
CA THR A 106 -9.09 -11.40 -15.83
C THR A 106 -8.10 -11.94 -16.86
N THR A 107 -6.85 -11.45 -16.89
CA THR A 107 -5.94 -11.72 -18.02
C THR A 107 -4.83 -12.71 -17.71
N GLU A 108 -4.80 -13.33 -16.52
CA GLU A 108 -3.72 -14.19 -15.98
C GLU A 108 -2.31 -13.55 -15.99
N LYS A 109 -2.20 -12.33 -16.48
CA LYS A 109 -1.00 -11.52 -16.69
C LYS A 109 -1.40 -10.06 -16.48
N GLY A 110 -0.71 -9.38 -15.58
CA GLY A 110 -0.94 -7.94 -15.33
C GLY A 110 0.38 -7.22 -15.12
N HIS A 111 0.38 -5.91 -15.37
CA HIS A 111 1.56 -5.09 -15.10
C HIS A 111 1.52 -4.67 -13.62
N GLY A 112 2.41 -5.25 -12.81
CA GLY A 112 2.33 -5.12 -11.35
C GLY A 112 2.30 -3.67 -10.85
N ARG A 113 3.05 -2.77 -11.50
CA ARG A 113 3.10 -1.35 -11.09
C ARG A 113 1.80 -0.61 -11.37
N SER A 114 1.07 -0.95 -12.44
CA SER A 114 -0.24 -0.34 -12.69
C SER A 114 -1.30 -0.93 -11.78
N ALA A 115 -1.16 -2.22 -11.43
CA ALA A 115 -2.05 -2.87 -10.48
C ALA A 115 -1.97 -2.24 -9.08
N ASP A 116 -0.80 -1.76 -8.65
CA ASP A 116 -0.65 -0.99 -7.40
C ASP A 116 -1.37 0.38 -7.41
N MET A 117 -1.77 0.87 -8.59
CA MET A 117 -2.37 2.20 -8.78
C MET A 117 -3.89 2.16 -9.00
N TRP A 118 -4.49 0.97 -9.00
CA TRP A 118 -5.92 0.75 -9.10
C TRP A 118 -6.65 1.16 -7.81
#